data_AF-A0A0C2BFV7-F1
#
_entry.id   AF-A0A0C2BFV7-F1
#
_cell.length_a   1.000
_cell.length_b   1.000
_cell.length_c   1.000
_cell.angle_alpha   90.00
_cell.angle_beta   90.00
_cell.angle_gamma   90.00
#
_symmetry.space_group_name_H-M   'P 1'
#
loop_
_entity.id
_entity.type
_entity.pdbx_description
1 polymer ?
#
loop_
_entity_poly.entity_id
_entity_poly.type
_entity_poly.pdbx_seq_one_letter_code
_entity_poly.pdbx_strand_id
1 'polypeptide(L)'
;MKTEMVIGDRRMLRLKIEVMVLMKCHEQTDPQCKQHFVAFVDRGKTAKFKFLVMGLVGKSLEDIRRDVLGHNYSRSTVIQCSIQTLIAVRDLHGIGYLHRDIKPQNYAVGLGEQQNTVYMLDFGIARKYTVGETKEVK
;
A
#
# COMPACT_ATOMS: atom_id res chain seq x y z
N MET A 1 -3.78 -7.42 -9.98
CA MET A 1 -3.79 -6.41 -11.08
C MET A 1 -4.88 -5.39 -10.78
N LYS A 2 -4.57 -4.10 -10.86
CA LYS A 2 -5.54 -3.00 -10.72
C LYS A 2 -5.65 -2.27 -12.07
N THR A 3 -6.86 -1.94 -12.48
CA THR A 3 -7.15 -1.26 -13.75
C THR A 3 -7.94 0.01 -13.54
N GLU A 4 -7.77 0.97 -14.44
CA GLU A 4 -8.50 2.23 -14.44
C GLU A 4 -8.68 2.72 -15.88
N MET A 5 -9.91 3.06 -16.27
CA MET A 5 -10.20 3.54 -17.63
C MET A 5 -9.43 4.83 -17.96
N VAL A 6 -9.04 4.99 -19.24
CA VAL A 6 -8.34 6.21 -19.71
C VAL A 6 -9.28 7.42 -19.68
N ILE A 7 -10.55 7.20 -20.01
CA ILE A 7 -11.61 8.20 -20.01
C ILE A 7 -12.49 7.98 -18.78
N GLY A 8 -12.72 9.04 -18.01
CA GLY A 8 -13.53 9.02 -16.80
C GLY A 8 -13.43 10.36 -16.06
N ASP A 9 -14.22 10.51 -14.98
CA ASP A 9 -14.11 11.66 -14.10
C ASP A 9 -12.69 11.75 -13.53
N ARG A 10 -11.98 12.85 -13.83
CA ARG A 10 -10.62 13.11 -13.36
C ARG A 10 -10.51 13.02 -11.83
N ARG A 11 -11.58 13.26 -11.07
CA ARG A 11 -11.60 13.15 -9.60
C ARG A 11 -11.50 11.70 -9.12
N MET A 12 -11.89 10.75 -9.96
CA MET A 12 -11.86 9.31 -9.68
C MET A 12 -10.60 8.62 -10.20
N LEU A 13 -9.80 9.30 -11.05
CA LEU A 13 -8.56 8.74 -11.61
C LEU A 13 -7.41 8.81 -10.60
N ARG A 14 -7.05 7.67 -10.01
CA ARG A 14 -6.10 7.51 -8.91
C ARG A 14 -4.92 6.59 -9.24
N LEU A 15 -5.04 5.76 -10.29
CA LEU A 15 -4.00 4.76 -10.58
C LEU A 15 -2.61 5.37 -10.85
N LYS A 16 -2.56 6.61 -11.38
CA LYS A 16 -1.28 7.30 -11.62
C LYS A 16 -0.50 7.56 -10.33
N ILE A 17 -1.18 7.97 -9.25
CA ILE A 17 -0.51 8.20 -7.97
C ILE A 17 -0.11 6.87 -7.33
N GLU A 18 -0.93 5.83 -7.45
CA GLU A 18 -0.60 4.49 -6.94
C GLU A 18 0.65 3.92 -7.57
N VAL A 19 0.74 3.98 -8.90
CA VAL A 19 1.92 3.57 -9.63
C VAL A 19 3.15 4.35 -9.16
N MET A 20 3.04 5.67 -9.02
CA MET A 20 4.17 6.51 -8.61
C MET A 20 4.67 6.17 -7.19
N VAL A 21 3.75 6.01 -6.24
CA VAL A 21 4.11 5.71 -4.85
C VAL A 21 4.70 4.30 -4.74
N LEU A 22 4.04 3.30 -5.35
CA LEU A 22 4.51 1.92 -5.27
C LEU A 22 5.87 1.72 -5.96
N MET A 23 6.12 2.41 -7.09
CA MET A 23 7.45 2.42 -7.71
C MET A 23 8.51 2.98 -6.76
N LYS A 24 8.24 4.11 -6.09
CA LYS A 24 9.20 4.70 -5.13
C LYS A 24 9.46 3.79 -3.93
N CYS A 25 8.46 3.06 -3.44
CA CYS A 25 8.66 2.05 -2.40
C CYS A 25 9.53 0.90 -2.91
N HIS A 26 9.31 0.45 -4.15
CA HIS A 26 10.08 -0.64 -4.76
C HIS A 26 11.56 -0.29 -5.01
N GLU A 27 11.81 0.97 -5.42
CA GLU A 27 13.15 1.51 -5.70
C GLU A 27 14.00 1.74 -4.43
N GLN A 28 13.46 1.53 -3.23
CA GLN A 28 14.25 1.64 -2.00
C GLN A 28 15.37 0.58 -1.98
N THR A 29 16.59 1.06 -1.72
CA THR A 29 17.81 0.25 -1.67
C THR A 29 17.89 -0.57 -0.38
N ASP A 30 17.45 -0.01 0.74
CA ASP A 30 17.34 -0.72 2.01
C ASP A 30 16.15 -1.70 1.98
N PRO A 31 16.40 -3.02 2.09
CA PRO A 31 15.34 -4.03 2.15
C PRO A 31 14.35 -3.80 3.29
N GLN A 32 14.79 -3.24 4.42
CA GLN A 32 13.92 -2.98 5.58
C GLN A 32 12.86 -1.92 5.25
N CYS A 33 13.20 -0.93 4.41
CA CYS A 33 12.29 0.12 3.98
C CYS A 33 11.26 -0.31 2.93
N LYS A 34 11.33 -1.56 2.44
CA LYS A 34 10.37 -2.10 1.47
C LYS A 34 9.59 -3.33 1.93
N GLN A 35 9.81 -3.80 3.15
CA GLN A 35 9.23 -5.04 3.67
C GLN A 35 7.69 -5.07 3.66
N HIS A 36 7.05 -3.92 3.90
CA HIS A 36 5.59 -3.82 4.02
C HIS A 36 4.90 -3.26 2.77
N PHE A 37 5.59 -3.28 1.63
CA PHE A 37 5.01 -2.91 0.33
C PHE A 37 5.03 -4.11 -0.61
N VAL A 38 3.93 -4.30 -1.33
CA VAL A 38 3.82 -5.38 -2.31
C VAL A 38 4.82 -5.19 -3.44
N ALA A 39 5.33 -6.29 -4.01
CA ALA A 39 6.22 -6.22 -5.16
C ALA A 39 5.56 -5.47 -6.32
N PHE A 40 6.28 -4.49 -6.89
CA PHE A 40 5.90 -3.89 -8.16
C PHE A 40 6.31 -4.84 -9.29
N VAL A 41 5.35 -5.31 -10.10
CA VAL A 41 5.62 -6.30 -11.16
C VAL A 41 5.69 -5.62 -12.52
N ASP A 42 4.66 -4.87 -12.89
CA ASP A 42 4.61 -4.18 -14.19
C ASP A 42 3.54 -3.06 -14.19
N ARG A 43 3.62 -2.15 -15.16
CA ARG A 43 2.60 -1.14 -15.42
C ARG A 43 2.46 -0.89 -16.92
N GLY A 44 1.28 -0.42 -17.31
CA GLY A 44 1.10 0.01 -18.69
C GLY A 44 -0.19 0.76 -18.92
N LYS A 45 -0.39 1.08 -20.20
CA LYS A 45 -1.63 1.67 -20.70
C LYS A 45 -1.97 1.08 -22.06
N THR A 46 -3.26 0.88 -22.27
CA THR A 46 -3.86 0.63 -23.57
C THR A 46 -4.63 1.88 -24.01
N ALA A 47 -5.26 1.83 -25.19
CA ALA A 47 -6.20 2.88 -25.59
C ALA A 47 -7.42 2.97 -24.64
N LYS A 48 -7.76 1.89 -23.92
CA LYS A 48 -8.98 1.81 -23.10
C LYS A 48 -8.71 2.04 -21.61
N PHE A 49 -7.65 1.45 -21.08
CA PHE A 49 -7.36 1.48 -19.64
C PHE A 49 -5.86 1.51 -19.34
N LYS A 50 -5.52 2.02 -18.16
CA LYS A 50 -4.22 1.91 -17.50
C LYS A 50 -4.25 0.72 -16.55
N PHE A 51 -3.12 0.08 -16.32
CA PHE A 51 -3.02 -1.03 -15.38
C PHE A 51 -1.74 -0.99 -14.55
N LEU A 52 -1.83 -1.60 -13.37
CA LEU A 52 -0.74 -1.89 -12.45
C LEU A 52 -0.79 -3.38 -12.07
N VAL A 53 0.32 -4.08 -12.26
CA VAL A 53 0.55 -5.44 -11.80
C VAL A 53 1.45 -5.38 -10.57
N MET A 54 1.01 -6.00 -9.49
CA MET A 54 1.69 -6.02 -8.20
C MET A 54 1.49 -7.37 -7.52
N GLY A 55 2.32 -7.68 -6.52
CA GLY A 55 2.24 -8.91 -5.74
C GLY A 55 0.84 -9.16 -5.19
N LEU A 56 0.37 -10.40 -5.30
CA LEU A 56 -0.90 -10.82 -4.72
C LEU A 56 -0.76 -10.96 -3.20
N VAL A 57 -1.76 -10.48 -2.47
CA VAL A 57 -1.85 -10.57 -1.00
C VAL A 57 -3.06 -11.40 -0.61
N GLY A 58 -3.07 -11.83 0.66
CA GLY A 58 -4.18 -12.51 1.28
C GLY A 58 -5.27 -11.54 1.74
N LYS A 59 -6.00 -11.95 2.78
CA LYS A 59 -7.13 -11.19 3.33
C LYS A 59 -6.67 -9.89 3.99
N SER A 60 -7.52 -8.86 3.95
CA SER A 60 -7.28 -7.64 4.72
C SER A 60 -7.39 -7.91 6.23
N LEU A 61 -6.83 -7.02 7.05
CA LEU A 61 -7.01 -7.10 8.50
C LEU A 61 -8.49 -6.96 8.91
N GLU A 62 -9.28 -6.19 8.14
CA GLU A 62 -10.72 -6.13 8.38
C GLU A 62 -11.42 -7.47 8.07
N ASP A 63 -11.08 -8.10 6.95
CA ASP A 63 -11.70 -9.38 6.55
C ASP A 63 -11.29 -10.51 7.49
N ILE A 64 -10.06 -10.52 8.00
CA ILE A 64 -9.65 -11.52 9.00
C ILE A 64 -10.44 -11.32 10.30
N ARG A 65 -10.55 -10.08 10.80
CA ARG A 65 -11.32 -9.78 12.02
C ARG A 65 -12.78 -10.21 11.88
N ARG A 66 -13.43 -9.85 10.77
CA ARG A 66 -14.85 -10.07 10.55
C ARG A 66 -15.18 -11.50 10.14
N ASP A 67 -14.47 -12.05 9.16
CA ASP A 67 -14.88 -13.27 8.46
C ASP A 67 -14.12 -14.52 8.91
N VAL A 68 -12.95 -14.38 9.56
CA VAL A 68 -12.14 -15.51 10.03
C VAL A 68 -12.26 -15.68 11.54
N LEU A 69 -12.07 -14.60 12.30
CA LEU A 69 -12.16 -14.65 13.76
C LEU A 69 -13.61 -14.55 14.26
N GLY A 70 -14.44 -13.75 13.58
CA GLY A 70 -15.78 -13.39 14.08
C GLY A 70 -15.76 -12.54 15.36
N HIS A 71 -14.58 -12.14 15.84
CA HIS A 71 -14.36 -11.33 17.03
C HIS A 71 -13.04 -10.54 16.92
N ASN A 72 -12.72 -9.75 17.96
CA ASN A 72 -11.50 -8.95 17.99
C ASN A 72 -10.23 -9.81 18.09
N TYR A 73 -9.16 -9.35 17.46
CA TYR A 73 -7.83 -9.94 17.58
C TYR A 73 -7.37 -10.09 19.05
N SER A 74 -6.53 -11.09 19.30
CA SER A 74 -5.80 -11.19 20.56
C SER A 74 -4.91 -9.97 20.77
N ARG A 75 -4.61 -9.62 22.03
CA ARG A 75 -3.71 -8.50 22.35
C ARG A 75 -2.35 -8.64 21.68
N SER A 76 -1.79 -9.87 21.66
CA SER A 76 -0.51 -10.15 21.00
C SER A 76 -0.57 -9.83 19.51
N THR A 77 -1.62 -10.30 18.82
CA THR A 77 -1.80 -10.06 17.39
C THR A 77 -1.98 -8.57 17.09
N VAL A 78 -2.77 -7.84 17.90
CA VAL A 78 -2.94 -6.38 17.75
C VAL A 78 -1.60 -5.67 17.84
N ILE A 79 -0.76 -6.02 18.83
CA ILE A 79 0.56 -5.41 19.00
C ILE A 79 1.44 -5.67 17.77
N GLN A 80 1.48 -6.91 17.28
CA GLN A 80 2.27 -7.28 16.10
C GLN A 80 1.80 -6.55 14.84
N CYS A 81 0.49 -6.50 14.58
CA CYS A 81 -0.07 -5.73 13.47
C CYS A 81 0.24 -4.23 13.62
N SER A 82 0.14 -3.67 14.83
CA SER A 82 0.41 -2.26 15.08
C SER A 82 1.86 -1.89 14.76
N ILE A 83 2.82 -2.74 15.15
CA ILE A 83 4.24 -2.54 14.84
C ILE A 83 4.45 -2.53 13.32
N GLN A 84 3.96 -3.54 12.61
CA GLN A 84 4.16 -3.65 11.15
C GLN A 84 3.50 -2.50 10.38
N THR A 85 2.27 -2.12 10.77
CA THR A 85 1.56 -0.99 10.14
C THR A 85 2.27 0.34 10.41
N LEU A 86 2.83 0.55 11.60
CA LEU A 86 3.64 1.74 11.91
C LEU A 86 4.94 1.80 11.11
N ILE A 87 5.62 0.66 10.93
CA ILE A 87 6.82 0.57 10.08
C ILE A 87 6.47 0.95 8.64
N ALA A 88 5.38 0.42 8.09
CA ALA A 88 4.92 0.78 6.75
C ALA A 88 4.64 2.30 6.60
N VAL A 89 4.01 2.92 7.61
CA VAL A 89 3.77 4.37 7.64
C VAL A 89 5.09 5.14 7.70
N ARG A 90 6.02 4.75 8.57
CA ARG A 90 7.36 5.36 8.66
C ARG A 90 8.06 5.34 7.31
N ASP A 91 8.06 4.20 6.63
CA ASP A 91 8.77 4.02 5.37
C ASP A 91 8.11 4.80 4.23
N LEU A 92 6.77 4.83 4.17
CA LEU A 92 6.03 5.67 3.24
C LEU A 92 6.35 7.17 3.47
N HIS A 93 6.40 7.59 4.72
CA HIS A 93 6.78 8.95 5.07
C HIS A 93 8.25 9.24 4.70
N GLY A 94 9.13 8.24 4.81
CA GLY A 94 10.54 8.32 4.42
C GLY A 94 10.74 8.66 2.94
N ILE A 95 9.81 8.23 2.06
CA ILE A 95 9.82 8.58 0.63
C ILE A 95 9.04 9.87 0.30
N GLY A 96 8.55 10.59 1.32
CA GLY A 96 7.93 11.91 1.19
C GLY A 96 6.43 11.91 0.90
N TYR A 97 5.73 10.80 1.14
CA TYR A 97 4.28 10.69 0.89
C TYR A 97 3.49 10.42 2.18
N LEU A 98 2.27 10.98 2.24
CA LEU A 98 1.25 10.63 3.22
C LEU A 98 0.26 9.68 2.56
N HIS A 99 -0.17 8.63 3.26
CA HIS A 99 -1.19 7.70 2.75
C HIS A 99 -2.58 8.34 2.69
N ARG A 100 -2.97 9.03 3.78
CA ARG A 100 -4.28 9.68 4.01
C ARG A 100 -5.52 8.76 4.07
N ASP A 101 -5.35 7.44 4.06
CA ASP A 101 -6.45 6.46 4.18
C ASP A 101 -6.05 5.27 5.05
N ILE A 102 -5.57 5.55 6.27
CA ILE A 102 -5.10 4.51 7.19
C ILE A 102 -6.31 3.85 7.86
N LYS A 103 -6.57 2.61 7.49
CA LYS A 103 -7.67 1.79 8.02
C LYS A 103 -7.39 0.30 7.78
N PRO A 104 -7.99 -0.63 8.56
CA PRO A 104 -7.70 -2.07 8.46
C PRO A 104 -7.94 -2.69 7.07
N GLN A 105 -8.83 -2.12 6.25
CA GLN A 105 -9.09 -2.57 4.87
C GLN A 105 -7.90 -2.37 3.92
N ASN A 106 -7.06 -1.37 4.21
CA ASN A 106 -5.88 -1.03 3.39
C ASN A 106 -4.61 -1.73 3.88
N TYR A 107 -4.76 -2.72 4.77
CA TYR A 107 -3.67 -3.59 5.19
C TYR A 107 -4.06 -5.04 4.99
N ALA A 108 -3.20 -5.84 4.38
CA ALA A 108 -3.46 -7.25 4.15
C ALA A 108 -2.25 -8.12 4.50
N VAL A 109 -2.52 -9.36 4.89
CA VAL A 109 -1.44 -10.33 5.13
C VAL A 109 -0.89 -10.87 3.81
N GLY A 110 0.37 -11.33 3.82
CA GLY A 110 0.94 -12.04 2.68
C GLY A 110 0.33 -13.42 2.45
N LEU A 111 0.87 -14.13 1.46
CA LEU A 111 0.51 -15.51 1.14
C LEU A 111 1.69 -16.44 1.42
N GLY A 112 1.39 -17.72 1.68
CA GLY A 112 2.41 -18.75 1.91
C GLY A 112 3.38 -18.36 3.02
N GLU A 113 4.68 -18.36 2.72
CA GLU A 113 5.75 -18.00 3.66
C GLU A 113 5.63 -16.56 4.20
N GLN A 114 4.92 -15.67 3.50
CA GLN A 114 4.74 -14.27 3.88
C GLN A 114 3.45 -14.03 4.68
N GLN A 115 2.71 -15.06 5.09
CA GLN A 115 1.42 -14.92 5.80
C GLN A 115 1.51 -14.12 7.12
N ASN A 116 2.69 -14.03 7.72
CA ASN A 116 2.93 -13.26 8.95
C ASN A 116 3.36 -11.80 8.68
N THR A 117 3.49 -11.41 7.41
CA THR A 117 3.84 -10.05 6.97
C THR A 117 2.57 -9.29 6.60
N VAL A 118 2.43 -8.08 7.13
CA VAL A 118 1.36 -7.14 6.80
C VAL A 118 1.85 -6.17 5.73
N TYR A 119 1.08 -6.02 4.66
CA TYR A 119 1.34 -5.12 3.54
C TYR A 119 0.38 -3.94 3.56
N MET A 120 0.90 -2.74 3.34
CA MET A 120 0.12 -1.52 3.11
C MET A 120 -0.33 -1.44 1.65
N LEU A 121 -1.60 -1.10 1.44
CA LEU A 121 -2.27 -1.10 0.13
C LEU A 121 -3.03 0.21 -0.10
N ASP A 122 -3.40 0.43 -1.37
CA ASP A 122 -4.26 1.54 -1.82
C ASP A 122 -3.71 2.95 -1.56
N PHE A 123 -2.74 3.34 -2.38
CA PHE A 123 -2.18 4.69 -2.40
C PHE A 123 -3.00 5.67 -3.24
N GLY A 124 -4.27 5.35 -3.57
CA GLY A 124 -5.08 6.10 -4.53
C GLY A 124 -5.32 7.56 -4.13
N ILE A 125 -5.24 7.86 -2.83
CA ILE A 125 -5.31 9.24 -2.31
C ILE A 125 -4.03 9.66 -1.60
N ALA A 126 -2.90 9.00 -1.83
CA ALA A 126 -1.64 9.42 -1.26
C ALA A 126 -1.25 10.84 -1.73
N ARG A 127 -0.50 11.56 -0.90
CA ARG A 127 -0.10 12.95 -1.20
C ARG A 127 1.35 13.20 -0.81
N LYS A 128 2.13 13.73 -1.74
CA LYS A 128 3.50 14.17 -1.47
C LYS A 128 3.49 15.40 -0.55
N TYR A 129 4.09 15.26 0.63
CA TYR A 129 4.19 16.33 1.62
C TYR A 129 5.54 17.05 1.61
N THR A 130 6.54 16.50 0.90
CA THR A 130 7.86 17.13 0.78
C THR A 130 8.02 17.97 -0.49
N VAL A 131 8.93 18.96 -0.43
CA VAL A 131 9.31 19.84 -1.54
C VAL A 131 10.35 19.14 -2.43
N GLY A 132 10.11 19.08 -3.75
CA GLY A 132 11.07 18.48 -4.68
C GLY A 132 11.44 17.05 -4.27
N GLU A 133 12.72 16.69 -4.30
CA GLU A 133 13.22 15.42 -3.75
C GLU A 133 13.82 15.58 -2.34
N THR A 134 13.65 16.75 -1.73
CA THR A 134 14.16 17.03 -0.38
C THR A 134 13.26 16.41 0.69
N LYS A 135 13.74 16.42 1.94
CA LYS A 135 12.94 16.08 3.13
C LYS A 135 12.22 17.29 3.74
N GLU A 136 12.32 18.47 3.11
CA GLU A 136 11.64 19.67 3.59
C GLU A 136 10.12 19.53 3.41
N VAL A 137 9.37 19.84 4.46
CA VAL A 137 7.91 19.79 4.46
C VAL A 137 7.38 21.03 3.73
N LYS A 138 6.38 20.83 2.87
CA LYS A 138 5.67 21.90 2.14
C LYS A 138 4.88 22.82 3.05
#